data_AF-A0A328SM49-F1
#
_entry.id   AF-A0A328SM49-F1
#
_cell.length_a   1.000
_cell.length_b   1.000
_cell.length_c   1.000
_cell.angle_alpha   90.00
_cell.angle_beta   90.00
_cell.angle_gamma   90.00
#
_symmetry.space_group_name_H-M   'P 1'
#
loop_
_entity.id
_entity.type
_entity.pdbx_description
1 polymer ?
#
loop_
_entity_poly.entity_id
_entity_poly.type
_entity_poly.pdbx_seq_one_letter_code
_entity_poly.pdbx_strand_id
1 'polypeptide(L)'
;MEVTECTFEDNTANAAGAIGNVGELTLTESMLNKNTAGYGGSIVNVGNLVVKDSILTNNKVTEAQGGAIASQYGGTMKITESTLEKNKATSGGAIYSINSDVRLKDCSFIDNTSEDKGAAVCHETYASSDYDESSKSFLSCSNCDFDNNHSKMGGSVWTNDYVSFEKCRFRRNFSQDEGNVIYFDGMAEIKMNITDSFIENTNAVNSDIYLKNPSFITIKNTNINNNSDNYVIRNENATLKISNTTFENNKTAVYNNHSVWIDEDGLEKYIESTGNAVVKNYMKASSSSNGFADLDALIKSSSDKIILESDIVMNECERFRYMDGIELNRDLTIDGQNHSIDAKKLSRIFKITCANVTLKNIQFKNGCYHKSKFHEDKEGGGAIYVLDNASVTIENCTFTENDSNNSAGCINNRGVMVIHNSIFKNNYAQRICGSIFNDNQLNLYDCSFEDNFAPSDKNSIEKYIETWGNIVNEGNISIKSCKFKNTNYFNLESVKIRTSNIMNYLLYPGLISFGIMIFGCIISTVINLIFPQSVIGEYLTKFTAADLVFLLVVMLISIILTLVQTSIKKYMNRNGFENYITE
;
A
#
# COMPACT_ATOMS: atom_id res chain seq x y z
N MET A 1 -32.50 -8.59 6.57
CA MET A 1 -33.57 -8.32 7.55
C MET A 1 -33.58 -6.83 7.83
N GLU A 2 -34.75 -6.22 7.84
CA GLU A 2 -34.93 -4.80 8.17
C GLU A 2 -35.79 -4.71 9.42
N VAL A 3 -35.36 -3.90 10.38
CA VAL A 3 -36.01 -3.68 11.67
C VAL A 3 -36.11 -2.17 11.87
N THR A 4 -37.33 -1.66 11.96
CA THR A 4 -37.60 -0.23 12.02
C THR A 4 -38.60 0.05 13.13
N GLU A 5 -38.35 1.07 13.95
CA GLU A 5 -39.24 1.50 15.05
C GLU A 5 -39.60 0.37 16.04
N CYS A 6 -38.68 -0.56 16.27
CA CYS A 6 -38.90 -1.73 17.12
C CYS A 6 -38.23 -1.58 18.50
N THR A 7 -38.78 -2.24 19.51
CA THR A 7 -38.17 -2.35 20.84
C THR A 7 -37.91 -3.81 21.19
N PHE A 8 -36.65 -4.14 21.51
CA PHE A 8 -36.25 -5.43 22.07
C PHE A 8 -35.79 -5.20 23.51
N GLU A 9 -36.63 -5.57 24.47
CA GLU A 9 -36.38 -5.32 25.90
C GLU A 9 -36.39 -6.60 26.73
N ASP A 10 -35.48 -6.66 27.72
CA ASP A 10 -35.40 -7.72 28.74
C ASP A 10 -35.27 -9.15 28.17
N ASN A 11 -34.68 -9.28 26.97
CA ASN A 11 -34.46 -10.59 26.36
C ASN A 11 -33.23 -11.27 26.98
N THR A 12 -33.28 -12.59 27.12
CA THR A 12 -32.18 -13.40 27.64
C THR A 12 -31.89 -14.59 26.72
N ALA A 13 -30.63 -14.75 26.33
CA ALA A 13 -30.20 -15.86 25.48
C ALA A 13 -28.80 -16.37 25.86
N ASN A 14 -28.40 -17.54 25.37
CA ASN A 14 -27.01 -17.99 25.53
C ASN A 14 -26.04 -17.16 24.67
N ALA A 15 -26.45 -16.78 23.46
CA ALA A 15 -25.74 -15.86 22.58
C ALA A 15 -26.76 -14.94 21.91
N ALA A 16 -26.39 -13.68 21.67
CA ALA A 16 -27.22 -12.66 21.04
C ALA A 16 -28.54 -12.41 21.78
N GLY A 17 -28.51 -11.58 22.83
CA GLY A 17 -29.65 -11.39 23.73
C GLY A 17 -30.95 -11.02 22.99
N ALA A 18 -30.86 -10.27 21.90
CA ALA A 18 -31.99 -9.95 21.03
C ALA A 18 -31.86 -10.53 19.61
N ILE A 19 -30.74 -10.27 18.90
CA ILE A 19 -30.64 -10.56 17.47
C ILE A 19 -29.28 -11.18 17.10
N GLY A 20 -29.30 -12.40 16.58
CA GLY A 20 -28.15 -13.02 15.91
C GLY A 20 -28.17 -12.74 14.40
N ASN A 21 -27.19 -12.02 13.88
CA ASN A 21 -27.05 -11.71 12.47
C ASN A 21 -25.93 -12.52 11.80
N VAL A 22 -26.30 -13.35 10.82
CA VAL A 22 -25.36 -14.08 9.94
C VAL A 22 -25.47 -13.64 8.47
N GLY A 23 -26.36 -12.69 8.17
CA GLY A 23 -26.60 -12.15 6.83
C GLY A 23 -26.57 -10.63 6.86
N GLU A 24 -27.53 -9.98 6.22
CA GLU A 24 -27.67 -8.52 6.26
C GLU A 24 -28.74 -8.12 7.27
N LEU A 25 -28.40 -7.23 8.20
CA LEU A 25 -29.31 -6.65 9.19
C LEU A 25 -29.22 -5.12 9.14
N THR A 26 -30.35 -4.47 8.91
CA THR A 26 -30.50 -3.01 9.08
C THR A 26 -31.46 -2.74 10.23
N LEU A 27 -31.01 -1.94 11.19
CA LEU A 27 -31.77 -1.50 12.35
C LEU A 27 -31.91 0.03 12.28
N THR A 28 -33.13 0.54 12.25
CA THR A 28 -33.42 1.98 12.14
C THR A 28 -34.41 2.40 13.22
N GLU A 29 -34.18 3.54 13.87
CA GLU A 29 -35.12 4.13 14.84
C GLU A 29 -35.58 3.15 15.93
N SER A 30 -34.71 2.24 16.33
CA SER A 30 -35.07 1.10 17.19
C SER A 30 -34.34 1.14 18.52
N MET A 31 -34.90 0.45 19.52
CA MET A 31 -34.36 0.38 20.87
C MET A 31 -34.03 -1.07 21.24
N LEU A 32 -32.81 -1.30 21.73
CA LEU A 32 -32.42 -2.55 22.37
C LEU A 32 -32.02 -2.26 23.82
N ASN A 33 -32.87 -2.67 24.76
CA ASN A 33 -32.75 -2.31 26.17
C ASN A 33 -32.65 -3.53 27.07
N LYS A 34 -31.71 -3.53 28.03
CA LYS A 34 -31.60 -4.58 29.07
C LYS A 34 -31.52 -6.02 28.57
N ASN A 35 -31.06 -6.22 27.33
CA ASN A 35 -30.87 -7.58 26.83
C ASN A 35 -29.61 -8.18 27.47
N THR A 36 -29.69 -9.47 27.79
CA THR A 36 -28.64 -10.21 28.48
C THR A 36 -28.26 -11.45 27.69
N ALA A 37 -26.97 -11.68 27.51
CA ALA A 37 -26.49 -12.92 26.91
C ALA A 37 -25.19 -13.44 27.51
N GLY A 38 -24.84 -14.70 27.18
CA GLY A 38 -23.50 -15.23 27.42
C GLY A 38 -22.45 -14.65 26.48
N TYR A 39 -22.84 -14.20 25.27
CA TYR A 39 -22.00 -13.52 24.28
C TYR A 39 -22.83 -12.55 23.42
N GLY A 40 -22.38 -11.30 23.23
CA GLY A 40 -23.15 -10.26 22.52
C GLY A 40 -24.46 -9.93 23.22
N GLY A 41 -24.44 -9.02 24.20
CA GLY A 41 -25.56 -8.81 25.13
C GLY A 41 -26.87 -8.40 24.43
N SER A 42 -26.79 -7.78 23.26
CA SER A 42 -27.96 -7.50 22.42
C SER A 42 -27.84 -8.13 21.03
N ILE A 43 -26.74 -7.87 20.32
CA ILE A 43 -26.53 -8.32 18.96
C ILE A 43 -25.24 -9.13 18.87
N VAL A 44 -25.29 -10.27 18.19
CA VAL A 44 -24.09 -10.92 17.63
C VAL A 44 -24.12 -10.75 16.13
N ASN A 45 -23.02 -10.25 15.57
CA ASN A 45 -22.87 -10.01 14.14
C ASN A 45 -21.73 -10.85 13.55
N VAL A 46 -22.06 -11.66 12.55
CA VAL A 46 -21.11 -12.38 11.69
C VAL A 46 -21.25 -11.93 10.23
N GLY A 47 -22.36 -11.26 9.88
CA GLY A 47 -22.60 -10.70 8.56
C GLY A 47 -22.43 -9.18 8.50
N ASN A 48 -23.31 -8.50 7.76
CA ASN A 48 -23.32 -7.06 7.59
C ASN A 48 -24.38 -6.43 8.50
N LEU A 49 -23.96 -5.52 9.39
CA LEU A 49 -24.82 -4.81 10.32
C LEU A 49 -24.82 -3.30 10.03
N VAL A 50 -26.01 -2.74 9.82
CA VAL A 50 -26.25 -1.30 9.79
C VAL A 50 -27.17 -0.92 10.95
N VAL A 51 -26.75 0.02 11.78
CA VAL A 51 -27.56 0.59 12.87
C VAL A 51 -27.64 2.09 12.67
N LYS A 52 -28.85 2.64 12.62
CA LYS A 52 -29.11 4.06 12.36
C LYS A 52 -30.16 4.59 13.32
N ASP A 53 -29.96 5.80 13.85
CA ASP A 53 -30.94 6.52 14.68
C ASP A 53 -31.47 5.68 15.86
N SER A 54 -30.64 4.81 16.43
CA SER A 54 -31.08 3.77 17.37
C SER A 54 -30.42 3.91 18.74
N ILE A 55 -31.04 3.29 19.74
CA ILE A 55 -30.56 3.33 21.13
C ILE A 55 -30.31 1.91 21.63
N LEU A 56 -29.05 1.62 22.00
CA LEU A 56 -28.65 0.36 22.61
C LEU A 56 -28.21 0.63 24.05
N THR A 57 -29.07 0.32 25.01
CA THR A 57 -28.90 0.74 26.41
C THR A 57 -29.03 -0.40 27.40
N ASN A 58 -28.25 -0.35 28.49
CA ASN A 58 -28.28 -1.32 29.60
C ASN A 58 -28.07 -2.80 29.19
N ASN A 59 -27.47 -3.08 28.04
CA ASN A 59 -27.25 -4.44 27.60
C ASN A 59 -26.03 -5.04 28.27
N LYS A 60 -26.08 -6.32 28.61
CA LYS A 60 -25.05 -6.94 29.44
C LYS A 60 -24.67 -8.34 28.96
N VAL A 61 -23.38 -8.65 29.10
CA VAL A 61 -22.86 -10.02 29.02
C VAL A 61 -22.55 -10.56 30.42
N THR A 62 -22.83 -11.83 30.68
CA THR A 62 -22.52 -12.46 31.97
C THR A 62 -21.11 -13.03 32.03
N GLU A 63 -20.57 -13.52 30.92
CA GLU A 63 -19.32 -14.31 30.91
C GLU A 63 -18.36 -13.99 29.74
N ALA A 64 -18.72 -13.10 28.80
CA ALA A 64 -17.92 -12.87 27.59
C ALA A 64 -17.94 -11.40 27.08
N GLN A 65 -17.73 -11.21 25.78
CA GLN A 65 -17.47 -9.90 25.16
C GLN A 65 -18.70 -9.27 24.47
N GLY A 66 -18.68 -7.94 24.32
CA GLY A 66 -19.64 -7.14 23.56
C GLY A 66 -20.97 -6.90 24.29
N GLY A 67 -21.05 -5.89 25.14
CA GLY A 67 -22.21 -5.68 26.01
C GLY A 67 -23.47 -5.30 25.25
N ALA A 68 -23.35 -4.47 24.21
CA ALA A 68 -24.42 -4.26 23.24
C ALA A 68 -24.23 -5.15 22.01
N ILE A 69 -23.06 -5.05 21.37
CA ILE A 69 -22.78 -5.70 20.08
C ILE A 69 -21.47 -6.46 20.16
N ALA A 70 -21.47 -7.69 19.68
CA ALA A 70 -20.26 -8.46 19.41
C ALA A 70 -20.18 -8.79 17.92
N SER A 71 -19.11 -8.38 17.22
CA SER A 71 -18.89 -8.65 15.78
C SER A 71 -17.65 -9.50 15.56
N GLN A 72 -17.75 -10.55 14.75
CA GLN A 72 -16.66 -11.51 14.52
C GLN A 72 -16.54 -11.96 13.06
N TYR A 73 -15.42 -12.63 12.74
CA TYR A 73 -15.20 -13.39 11.50
C TYR A 73 -15.36 -12.59 10.20
N GLY A 74 -14.90 -11.33 10.16
CA GLY A 74 -15.04 -10.49 8.97
C GLY A 74 -16.37 -9.76 8.85
N GLY A 75 -17.24 -9.85 9.88
CA GLY A 75 -18.49 -9.10 9.92
C GLY A 75 -18.26 -7.59 9.80
N THR A 76 -19.05 -6.92 8.97
CA THR A 76 -18.98 -5.45 8.82
C THR A 76 -20.03 -4.78 9.69
N MET A 77 -19.68 -3.62 10.26
CA MET A 77 -20.55 -2.86 11.14
C MET A 77 -20.51 -1.38 10.78
N LYS A 78 -21.67 -0.80 10.51
CA LYS A 78 -21.85 0.64 10.35
C LYS A 78 -22.90 1.15 11.33
N ILE A 79 -22.49 2.02 12.24
CA ILE A 79 -23.39 2.67 13.20
C ILE A 79 -23.37 4.17 12.95
N THR A 80 -24.56 4.75 12.75
CA THR A 80 -24.75 6.18 12.51
C THR A 80 -25.79 6.77 13.45
N GLU A 81 -25.55 7.99 13.95
CA GLU A 81 -26.58 8.80 14.63
C GLU A 81 -27.23 8.04 15.81
N SER A 82 -26.46 7.20 16.50
CA SER A 82 -26.98 6.25 17.50
C SER A 82 -26.31 6.41 18.86
N THR A 83 -27.04 6.03 19.92
CA THR A 83 -26.55 6.10 21.30
C THR A 83 -26.35 4.69 21.85
N LEU A 84 -25.16 4.42 22.37
CA LEU A 84 -24.81 3.20 23.08
C LEU A 84 -24.44 3.56 24.52
N GLU A 85 -25.31 3.26 25.47
CA GLU A 85 -25.14 3.70 26.86
C GLU A 85 -25.31 2.59 27.91
N LYS A 86 -24.56 2.69 29.02
CA LYS A 86 -24.70 1.80 30.18
C LYS A 86 -24.57 0.30 29.85
N ASN A 87 -23.91 -0.03 28.76
CA ASN A 87 -23.69 -1.42 28.39
C ASN A 87 -22.49 -1.98 29.15
N LYS A 88 -22.54 -3.27 29.49
CA LYS A 88 -21.54 -3.94 30.33
C LYS A 88 -21.06 -5.27 29.75
N ALA A 89 -19.75 -5.47 29.70
CA ALA A 89 -19.13 -6.74 29.26
C ALA A 89 -17.81 -7.01 29.98
N THR A 90 -17.18 -8.16 29.71
CA THR A 90 -15.77 -8.36 30.07
C THR A 90 -14.84 -7.50 29.21
N SER A 91 -15.07 -7.47 27.89
CA SER A 91 -14.38 -6.58 26.94
C SER A 91 -15.38 -6.00 25.94
N GLY A 92 -15.20 -4.74 25.55
CA GLY A 92 -16.13 -4.06 24.65
C GLY A 92 -17.46 -3.82 25.34
N GLY A 93 -17.47 -2.96 26.37
CA GLY A 93 -18.66 -2.71 27.20
C GLY A 93 -19.89 -2.35 26.34
N ALA A 94 -19.73 -1.53 25.30
CA ALA A 94 -20.73 -1.43 24.24
C ALA A 94 -20.41 -2.36 23.06
N ILE A 95 -19.25 -2.20 22.42
CA ILE A 95 -18.90 -2.93 21.19
C ILE A 95 -17.64 -3.74 21.41
N TYR A 96 -17.73 -5.04 21.14
CA TYR A 96 -16.58 -5.89 20.89
C TYR A 96 -16.52 -6.25 19.41
N SER A 97 -15.36 -6.11 18.79
CA SER A 97 -15.16 -6.47 17.40
C SER A 97 -13.81 -7.17 17.22
N ILE A 98 -13.81 -8.19 16.38
CA ILE A 98 -12.61 -8.96 16.07
C ILE A 98 -12.51 -9.23 14.57
N ASN A 99 -11.37 -8.92 13.95
CA ASN A 99 -11.14 -9.09 12.51
C ASN A 99 -12.34 -8.54 11.71
N SER A 100 -12.77 -7.31 11.98
CA SER A 100 -14.05 -6.76 11.52
C SER A 100 -13.88 -5.30 11.07
N ASP A 101 -14.64 -4.86 10.06
CA ASP A 101 -14.64 -3.45 9.64
C ASP A 101 -15.74 -2.69 10.40
N VAL A 102 -15.34 -1.73 11.25
CA VAL A 102 -16.23 -0.98 12.13
C VAL A 102 -16.20 0.50 11.79
N ARG A 103 -17.33 1.04 11.34
CA ARG A 103 -17.53 2.46 11.04
C ARG A 103 -18.57 3.08 11.96
N LEU A 104 -18.13 4.00 12.80
CA LEU A 104 -18.94 4.74 13.77
C LEU A 104 -18.98 6.20 13.35
N LYS A 105 -20.17 6.77 13.21
CA LYS A 105 -20.34 8.17 12.80
C LYS A 105 -21.48 8.83 13.54
N ASP A 106 -21.26 10.03 14.08
CA ASP A 106 -22.29 10.79 14.80
C ASP A 106 -22.90 9.99 15.97
N CYS A 107 -22.08 9.19 16.66
CA CYS A 107 -22.53 8.30 17.73
C CYS A 107 -22.13 8.80 19.12
N SER A 108 -22.88 8.38 20.15
CA SER A 108 -22.56 8.64 21.55
C SER A 108 -22.35 7.34 22.32
N PHE A 109 -21.24 7.24 23.04
CA PHE A 109 -20.88 6.13 23.92
C PHE A 109 -20.78 6.63 25.35
N ILE A 110 -21.79 6.35 26.17
CA ILE A 110 -21.97 6.98 27.49
C ILE A 110 -22.07 5.94 28.59
N ASP A 111 -21.32 6.10 29.69
CA ASP A 111 -21.43 5.26 30.89
C ASP A 111 -21.24 3.75 30.64
N ASN A 112 -20.54 3.36 29.56
CA ASN A 112 -20.30 1.94 29.29
C ASN A 112 -19.15 1.43 30.17
N THR A 113 -19.24 0.16 30.56
CA THR A 113 -18.29 -0.45 31.49
C THR A 113 -17.75 -1.78 30.97
N SER A 114 -16.46 -2.01 31.13
CA SER A 114 -15.84 -3.31 30.89
C SER A 114 -14.91 -3.72 32.03
N GLU A 115 -14.75 -5.02 32.24
CA GLU A 115 -13.89 -5.54 33.30
C GLU A 115 -12.42 -5.63 32.88
N ASP A 116 -12.13 -5.72 31.57
CA ASP A 116 -10.77 -5.88 31.04
C ASP A 116 -10.41 -4.81 30.01
N LYS A 117 -11.05 -4.79 28.83
CA LYS A 117 -10.62 -3.93 27.70
C LYS A 117 -11.75 -3.13 27.08
N GLY A 118 -11.51 -1.84 26.86
CA GLY A 118 -12.33 -0.99 25.98
C GLY A 118 -13.79 -0.92 26.42
N ALA A 119 -14.15 0.06 27.26
CA ALA A 119 -15.51 0.07 27.79
C ALA A 119 -16.54 0.55 26.76
N ALA A 120 -16.19 1.49 25.89
CA ALA A 120 -17.01 1.79 24.72
C ALA A 120 -16.73 0.76 23.62
N VAL A 121 -15.47 0.66 23.19
CA VAL A 121 -15.08 -0.17 22.05
C VAL A 121 -13.83 -0.97 22.37
N CYS A 122 -13.91 -2.28 22.18
CA CYS A 122 -12.75 -3.15 22.07
C CYS A 122 -12.67 -3.68 20.64
N HIS A 123 -11.62 -3.30 19.92
CA HIS A 123 -11.40 -3.68 18.53
C HIS A 123 -10.09 -4.45 18.40
N GLU A 124 -10.18 -5.75 18.17
CA GLU A 124 -9.03 -6.65 18.11
C GLU A 124 -8.82 -7.23 16.71
N THR A 125 -7.57 -7.50 16.37
CA THR A 125 -7.21 -8.35 15.22
C THR A 125 -6.25 -9.44 15.66
N TYR A 126 -6.47 -10.66 15.16
CA TYR A 126 -5.58 -11.80 15.34
C TYR A 126 -4.98 -12.19 14.00
N ALA A 127 -3.64 -12.20 13.93
CA ALA A 127 -2.90 -12.80 12.84
C ALA A 127 -3.08 -14.33 12.89
N SER A 128 -4.03 -14.87 12.14
CA SER A 128 -4.11 -16.30 11.85
C SER A 128 -3.44 -16.60 10.50
N SER A 129 -2.93 -17.82 10.34
CA SER A 129 -2.36 -18.29 9.06
C SER A 129 -3.39 -18.39 7.93
N ASP A 130 -4.68 -18.28 8.24
CA ASP A 130 -5.81 -18.30 7.30
C ASP A 130 -6.38 -16.89 7.05
N TYR A 131 -5.74 -15.84 7.58
CA TYR A 131 -6.15 -14.46 7.36
C TYR A 131 -5.81 -14.04 5.92
N ASP A 132 -6.85 -13.83 5.11
CA ASP A 132 -6.70 -13.18 3.81
C ASP A 132 -6.32 -11.71 4.06
N GLU A 133 -5.05 -11.37 3.77
CA GLU A 133 -4.48 -10.02 3.93
C GLU A 133 -5.25 -8.93 3.16
N SER A 134 -6.15 -9.31 2.24
CA SER A 134 -7.07 -8.37 1.57
C SER A 134 -8.22 -7.88 2.46
N SER A 135 -8.55 -8.59 3.54
CA SER A 135 -9.55 -8.18 4.52
C SER A 135 -8.94 -7.21 5.54
N LYS A 136 -8.93 -5.91 5.23
CA LYS A 136 -8.42 -4.88 6.16
C LYS A 136 -9.44 -4.65 7.27
N SER A 137 -9.16 -5.17 8.47
CA SER A 137 -9.88 -4.79 9.69
C SER A 137 -9.49 -3.36 10.07
N PHE A 138 -10.48 -2.55 10.47
CA PHE A 138 -10.29 -1.13 10.75
C PHE A 138 -11.40 -0.60 11.63
N LEU A 139 -11.05 0.28 12.57
CA LEU A 139 -11.99 1.08 13.34
C LEU A 139 -11.95 2.54 12.90
N SER A 140 -13.06 3.02 12.33
CA SER A 140 -13.27 4.43 12.01
C SER A 140 -14.28 5.04 12.96
N CYS A 141 -13.92 6.14 13.60
CA CYS A 141 -14.83 6.95 14.40
C CYS A 141 -14.80 8.39 13.88
N SER A 142 -15.96 8.92 13.51
CA SER A 142 -16.09 10.30 13.04
C SER A 142 -17.20 11.03 13.78
N ASN A 143 -16.89 12.19 14.36
CA ASN A 143 -17.85 12.99 15.12
C ASN A 143 -18.55 12.18 16.23
N CYS A 144 -17.81 11.32 16.93
CA CYS A 144 -18.34 10.51 18.03
C CYS A 144 -17.99 11.12 19.39
N ASP A 145 -18.89 10.99 20.36
CA ASP A 145 -18.65 11.39 21.75
C ASP A 145 -18.52 10.16 22.65
N PHE A 146 -17.41 10.09 23.39
CA PHE A 146 -17.09 9.02 24.32
C PHE A 146 -17.00 9.62 25.72
N ASP A 147 -18.02 9.40 26.53
CA ASP A 147 -18.18 10.08 27.80
C ASP A 147 -18.38 9.11 28.97
N ASN A 148 -17.58 9.27 30.02
CA ASN A 148 -17.69 8.53 31.27
C ASN A 148 -17.64 6.99 31.12
N ASN A 149 -16.82 6.49 30.20
CA ASN A 149 -16.63 5.05 30.00
C ASN A 149 -15.50 4.53 30.92
N HIS A 150 -15.69 3.35 31.51
CA HIS A 150 -14.77 2.78 32.51
C HIS A 150 -14.34 1.35 32.14
N SER A 151 -13.04 1.15 31.94
CA SER A 151 -12.43 -0.18 31.76
C SER A 151 -11.25 -0.38 32.71
N LYS A 152 -10.67 -1.58 32.75
CA LYS A 152 -9.34 -1.79 33.32
C LYS A 152 -8.24 -1.22 32.42
N MET A 153 -8.27 -1.56 31.13
CA MET A 153 -7.42 -0.98 30.07
C MET A 153 -8.27 -0.33 28.99
N GLY A 154 -7.88 0.86 28.53
CA GLY A 154 -8.62 1.56 27.48
C GLY A 154 -10.00 2.00 27.98
N GLY A 155 -10.05 3.02 28.83
CA GLY A 155 -11.28 3.42 29.52
C GLY A 155 -12.43 3.67 28.56
N SER A 156 -12.14 4.24 27.38
CA SER A 156 -13.08 4.24 26.26
C SER A 156 -12.76 3.17 25.23
N VAL A 157 -11.56 3.22 24.64
CA VAL A 157 -11.20 2.36 23.51
C VAL A 157 -9.96 1.54 23.80
N TRP A 158 -10.02 0.26 23.48
CA TRP A 158 -8.86 -0.61 23.38
C TRP A 158 -8.73 -1.13 21.95
N THR A 159 -7.52 -1.09 21.38
CA THR A 159 -7.28 -1.72 20.08
C THR A 159 -5.83 -2.13 19.84
N ASN A 160 -5.63 -3.13 18.99
CA ASN A 160 -4.34 -3.57 18.46
C ASN A 160 -4.28 -3.52 16.92
N ASP A 161 -5.18 -2.77 16.28
CA ASP A 161 -5.33 -2.69 14.83
C ASP A 161 -5.46 -1.23 14.34
N TYR A 162 -5.58 -1.03 13.03
CA TYR A 162 -5.74 0.28 12.42
C TYR A 162 -6.96 1.01 12.99
N VAL A 163 -6.75 2.25 13.41
CA VAL A 163 -7.82 3.08 13.96
C VAL A 163 -7.69 4.55 13.56
N SER A 164 -8.81 5.20 13.30
CA SER A 164 -8.88 6.64 13.06
C SER A 164 -10.01 7.27 13.85
N PHE A 165 -9.68 8.35 14.55
CA PHE A 165 -10.62 9.22 15.24
C PHE A 165 -10.56 10.61 14.61
N GLU A 166 -11.67 11.04 14.01
CA GLU A 166 -11.79 12.38 13.43
C GLU A 166 -12.93 13.12 14.12
N LYS A 167 -12.68 14.33 14.61
CA LYS A 167 -13.70 15.16 15.29
C LYS A 167 -14.35 14.46 16.48
N CYS A 168 -13.63 13.55 17.13
CA CYS A 168 -14.16 12.83 18.28
C CYS A 168 -13.94 13.62 19.55
N ARG A 169 -14.86 13.44 20.51
CA ARG A 169 -14.75 14.00 21.85
C ARG A 169 -14.60 12.87 22.86
N PHE A 170 -13.62 12.99 23.75
CA PHE A 170 -13.38 12.04 24.84
C PHE A 170 -13.44 12.78 26.16
N ARG A 171 -14.35 12.38 27.05
CA ARG A 171 -14.57 13.03 28.32
C ARG A 171 -14.71 12.05 29.47
N ARG A 172 -14.10 12.37 30.60
CA ARG A 172 -14.32 11.67 31.88
C ARG A 172 -14.14 10.15 31.80
N ASN A 173 -13.42 9.66 30.80
CA ASN A 173 -13.18 8.23 30.64
C ASN A 173 -12.08 7.82 31.61
N PHE A 174 -12.16 6.60 32.12
CA PHE A 174 -11.29 6.14 33.20
C PHE A 174 -10.78 4.72 32.93
N SER A 175 -9.49 4.51 33.19
CA SER A 175 -8.86 3.18 33.19
C SER A 175 -8.22 2.89 34.55
N GLN A 176 -8.30 1.65 35.02
CA GLN A 176 -7.61 1.23 36.25
C GLN A 176 -6.09 1.14 36.06
N ASP A 177 -5.66 0.71 34.87
CA ASP A 177 -4.23 0.49 34.54
C ASP A 177 -3.65 1.63 33.69
N GLU A 178 -3.91 1.66 32.39
CA GLU A 178 -3.40 2.68 31.47
C GLU A 178 -4.42 2.95 30.35
N GLY A 179 -4.29 4.11 29.71
CA GLY A 179 -5.14 4.52 28.60
C GLY A 179 -6.56 4.83 29.06
N ASN A 180 -6.76 5.86 29.87
CA ASN A 180 -8.09 6.30 30.31
C ASN A 180 -9.01 6.57 29.14
N VAL A 181 -8.46 7.01 28.01
CA VAL A 181 -9.18 7.24 26.76
C VAL A 181 -8.91 6.11 25.80
N ILE A 182 -7.64 5.94 25.39
CA ILE A 182 -7.23 4.96 24.38
C ILE A 182 -6.05 4.14 24.90
N TYR A 183 -6.18 2.82 24.78
CA TYR A 183 -5.07 1.88 24.93
C TYR A 183 -4.76 1.24 23.57
N PHE A 184 -3.54 1.43 23.08
CA PHE A 184 -3.11 0.97 21.77
C PHE A 184 -1.96 -0.06 21.89
N ASP A 185 -2.19 -1.29 21.43
CA ASP A 185 -1.28 -2.43 21.58
C ASP A 185 -1.00 -3.12 20.23
N GLY A 186 -0.57 -2.35 19.22
CA GLY A 186 -0.39 -2.86 17.86
C GLY A 186 0.54 -4.07 17.74
N MET A 187 0.22 -5.01 16.86
CA MET A 187 1.03 -6.22 16.64
C MET A 187 2.19 -6.03 15.62
N ALA A 188 2.25 -4.88 14.93
CA ALA A 188 3.27 -4.50 13.95
C ALA A 188 3.27 -2.97 13.76
N GLU A 189 3.99 -2.43 12.76
CA GLU A 189 3.97 -1.00 12.36
C GLU A 189 2.61 -0.54 11.77
N ILE A 190 1.55 -0.66 12.56
CA ILE A 190 0.18 -0.23 12.23
C ILE A 190 -0.05 1.23 12.62
N LYS A 191 -1.12 1.81 12.09
CA LYS A 191 -1.39 3.26 12.22
C LYS A 191 -2.58 3.55 13.14
N MET A 192 -2.40 4.54 14.01
CA MET A 192 -3.50 5.24 14.67
C MET A 192 -3.46 6.73 14.32
N ASN A 193 -4.62 7.29 13.98
CA ASN A 193 -4.78 8.73 13.78
C ASN A 193 -5.81 9.31 14.75
N ILE A 194 -5.48 10.43 15.38
CA ILE A 194 -6.40 11.28 16.12
C ILE A 194 -6.30 12.68 15.50
N THR A 195 -7.38 13.14 14.87
CA THR A 195 -7.40 14.42 14.16
C THR A 195 -8.60 15.25 14.55
N ASP A 196 -8.40 16.57 14.66
CA ASP A 196 -9.45 17.56 14.91
C ASP A 196 -10.32 17.22 16.14
N SER A 197 -9.73 16.56 17.13
CA SER A 197 -10.43 15.93 18.25
C SER A 197 -10.19 16.67 19.57
N PHE A 198 -10.98 16.32 20.59
CA PHE A 198 -10.90 16.93 21.91
C PHE A 198 -10.84 15.86 23.01
N ILE A 199 -9.89 15.99 23.93
CA ILE A 199 -9.72 15.09 25.08
C ILE A 199 -9.81 15.91 26.36
N GLU A 200 -10.71 15.54 27.28
CA GLU A 200 -10.93 16.22 28.56
C GLU A 200 -11.07 15.21 29.72
N ASN A 201 -10.00 15.08 30.50
CA ASN A 201 -9.88 14.13 31.61
C ASN A 201 -9.15 14.77 32.80
N THR A 202 -9.89 15.50 33.64
CA THR A 202 -9.32 16.38 34.68
C THR A 202 -9.00 15.69 36.02
N ASN A 203 -9.26 14.38 36.16
CA ASN A 203 -8.95 13.61 37.39
C ASN A 203 -8.29 12.26 37.07
N ALA A 204 -7.48 12.24 36.02
CA ALA A 204 -6.78 11.06 35.52
C ALA A 204 -5.59 10.69 36.41
N VAL A 205 -5.55 9.45 36.91
CA VAL A 205 -4.37 8.90 37.59
C VAL A 205 -3.37 8.34 36.57
N ASN A 206 -3.89 7.60 35.59
CA ASN A 206 -3.11 6.93 34.55
C ASN A 206 -3.04 7.76 33.27
N SER A 207 -2.29 7.32 32.26
CA SER A 207 -2.24 8.05 30.99
C SER A 207 -3.58 8.03 30.26
N ASP A 208 -3.90 9.10 29.52
CA ASP A 208 -5.12 9.12 28.70
C ASP A 208 -4.93 8.29 27.43
N ILE A 209 -3.76 8.42 26.80
CA ILE A 209 -3.37 7.66 25.63
C ILE A 209 -2.13 6.84 25.98
N TYR A 210 -2.27 5.52 25.90
CA TYR A 210 -1.17 4.58 26.13
C TYR A 210 -0.77 3.87 24.84
N LEU A 211 0.51 3.93 24.48
CA LEU A 211 1.06 3.39 23.23
C LEU A 211 2.15 2.36 23.56
N LYS A 212 1.80 1.06 23.50
CA LYS A 212 2.63 0.00 24.06
C LYS A 212 3.69 -0.56 23.10
N ASN A 213 3.30 -0.86 21.87
CA ASN A 213 4.11 -1.58 20.88
C ASN A 213 4.57 -0.68 19.72
N PRO A 214 5.54 -1.13 18.90
CA PRO A 214 5.97 -0.41 17.69
C PRO A 214 4.79 -0.09 16.79
N SER A 215 4.56 1.18 16.50
CA SER A 215 3.42 1.65 15.71
C SER A 215 3.67 3.09 15.22
N PHE A 216 2.93 3.53 14.21
CA PHE A 216 2.95 4.92 13.74
C PHE A 216 1.69 5.65 14.18
N ILE A 217 1.86 6.61 15.08
CA ILE A 217 0.75 7.30 15.72
C ILE A 217 0.79 8.77 15.30
N THR A 218 -0.34 9.29 14.81
CA THR A 218 -0.47 10.72 14.50
C THR A 218 -1.54 11.34 15.39
N ILE A 219 -1.17 12.39 16.11
CA ILE A 219 -2.10 13.27 16.84
C ILE A 219 -1.96 14.65 16.22
N LYS A 220 -3.04 15.15 15.64
CA LYS A 220 -3.04 16.41 14.90
C LYS A 220 -4.26 17.26 15.26
N ASN A 221 -4.09 18.58 15.33
CA ASN A 221 -5.20 19.53 15.52
C ASN A 221 -6.07 19.14 16.74
N THR A 222 -5.44 18.63 17.80
CA THR A 222 -6.16 18.03 18.94
C THR A 222 -5.94 18.91 20.16
N ASN A 223 -7.02 19.27 20.84
CA ASN A 223 -6.92 20.00 22.10
C ASN A 223 -7.07 19.03 23.27
N ILE A 224 -6.05 18.97 24.13
CA ILE A 224 -6.02 18.06 25.27
C ILE A 224 -6.02 18.85 26.59
N ASN A 225 -7.18 18.81 27.24
CA ASN A 225 -7.40 19.31 28.59
C ASN A 225 -7.27 18.16 29.60
N ASN A 226 -6.09 18.04 30.18
CA ASN A 226 -5.85 17.19 31.33
C ASN A 226 -4.94 17.94 32.31
N ASN A 227 -5.51 18.28 33.46
CA ASN A 227 -4.85 19.02 34.54
C ASN A 227 -4.37 18.12 35.70
N SER A 228 -4.44 16.79 35.57
CA SER A 228 -4.01 15.84 36.59
C SER A 228 -2.50 15.64 36.62
N ASP A 229 -1.94 15.03 37.65
CA ASP A 229 -0.49 14.79 37.78
C ASP A 229 -0.04 13.50 37.06
N ASN A 230 -0.43 13.34 35.80
CA ASN A 230 -0.14 12.19 34.95
C ASN A 230 0.50 12.63 33.61
N TYR A 231 1.15 11.70 32.92
CA TYR A 231 1.43 11.85 31.50
C TYR A 231 0.15 11.64 30.72
N VAL A 232 -0.26 12.64 29.94
CA VAL A 232 -1.41 12.53 29.04
C VAL A 232 -1.17 11.44 28.01
N ILE A 233 0.01 11.45 27.38
CA ILE A 233 0.43 10.45 26.41
C ILE A 233 1.62 9.70 26.98
N ARG A 234 1.49 8.39 27.10
CA ARG A 234 2.58 7.50 27.50
C ARG A 234 2.98 6.65 26.31
N ASN A 235 4.13 7.02 25.71
CA ASN A 235 4.71 6.36 24.56
C ASN A 235 5.82 5.39 24.98
N GLU A 236 5.51 4.10 25.06
CA GLU A 236 6.48 3.06 25.42
C GLU A 236 7.33 2.61 24.24
N ASN A 237 6.76 2.50 23.03
CA ASN A 237 7.51 1.99 21.88
C ASN A 237 7.01 2.47 20.50
N ALA A 238 6.12 3.47 20.45
CA ALA A 238 5.61 3.98 19.18
C ALA A 238 6.47 5.11 18.61
N THR A 239 6.29 5.33 17.31
CA THR A 239 6.70 6.56 16.63
C THR A 239 5.50 7.50 16.64
N LEU A 240 5.54 8.50 17.53
CA LEU A 240 4.44 9.43 17.77
C LEU A 240 4.70 10.78 17.08
N LYS A 241 3.87 11.13 16.11
CA LYS A 241 3.84 12.46 15.50
C LYS A 241 2.77 13.32 16.19
N ILE A 242 3.18 14.50 16.66
CA ILE A 242 2.31 15.49 17.28
C ILE A 242 2.39 16.79 16.49
N SER A 243 1.23 17.31 16.09
CA SER A 243 1.11 18.52 15.28
C SER A 243 -0.08 19.36 15.73
N ASN A 244 0.04 20.68 15.82
CA ASN A 244 -1.03 21.60 16.19
C ASN A 244 -1.87 21.10 17.38
N THR A 245 -1.17 20.72 18.44
CA THR A 245 -1.77 20.06 19.61
C THR A 245 -1.47 20.89 20.84
N THR A 246 -2.51 21.27 21.57
CA THR A 246 -2.38 22.07 22.79
C THR A 246 -2.49 21.18 24.02
N PHE A 247 -1.56 21.36 24.95
CA PHE A 247 -1.59 20.75 26.27
C PHE A 247 -1.83 21.83 27.33
N GLU A 248 -2.72 21.56 28.28
CA GLU A 248 -2.97 22.51 29.37
C GLU A 248 -1.83 22.59 30.41
N ASN A 249 -1.77 23.72 31.11
CA ASN A 249 -0.91 24.00 32.27
C ASN A 249 0.61 23.96 32.05
N ASN A 250 1.11 23.94 30.81
CA ASN A 250 2.55 23.91 30.51
C ASN A 250 3.33 22.77 31.19
N LYS A 251 2.64 21.70 31.64
CA LYS A 251 3.27 20.55 32.31
C LYS A 251 3.91 19.61 31.28
N THR A 252 4.87 18.80 31.70
CA THR A 252 5.27 17.62 30.91
C THR A 252 4.04 16.74 30.70
N ALA A 253 3.60 16.58 29.46
CA ALA A 253 2.38 15.86 29.10
C ALA A 253 2.67 14.55 28.37
N VAL A 254 3.86 14.39 27.80
CA VAL A 254 4.25 13.24 27.01
C VAL A 254 5.45 12.56 27.65
N TYR A 255 5.29 11.31 28.03
CA TYR A 255 6.42 10.43 28.33
C TYR A 255 6.80 9.66 27.06
N ASN A 256 8.08 9.73 26.67
CA ASN A 256 8.59 9.13 25.45
C ASN A 256 9.75 8.18 25.73
N ASN A 257 9.55 6.91 25.40
CA ASN A 257 10.59 5.87 25.48
C ASN A 257 11.08 5.39 24.10
N HIS A 258 10.54 5.97 23.01
CA HIS A 258 10.97 5.64 21.65
C HIS A 258 11.16 6.89 20.80
N SER A 259 10.19 7.28 19.97
CA SER A 259 10.33 8.43 19.07
C SER A 259 9.13 9.36 19.14
N VAL A 260 9.36 10.65 19.37
CA VAL A 260 8.35 11.71 19.20
C VAL A 260 8.81 12.69 18.14
N TRP A 261 7.92 12.99 17.21
CA TRP A 261 8.13 13.91 16.11
C TRP A 261 7.16 15.07 16.20
N ILE A 262 7.68 16.28 16.14
CA ILE A 262 6.88 17.52 16.24
C ILE A 262 7.20 18.43 15.06
N ASP A 263 6.20 19.18 14.61
CA ASP A 263 6.33 20.20 13.56
C ASP A 263 5.98 21.60 14.06
N GLU A 264 6.13 21.84 15.37
CA GLU A 264 5.89 23.14 16.00
C GLU A 264 6.93 23.41 17.09
N ASP A 265 7.46 24.64 17.07
CA ASP A 265 8.41 25.08 18.09
C ASP A 265 7.73 25.18 19.45
N GLY A 266 8.40 24.64 20.48
CA GLY A 266 7.94 24.73 21.86
C GLY A 266 7.05 23.57 22.28
N LEU A 267 6.76 22.61 21.41
CA LEU A 267 6.17 21.33 21.83
C LEU A 267 7.15 20.46 22.61
N GLU A 268 8.46 20.64 22.42
CA GLU A 268 9.51 19.91 23.15
C GLU A 268 9.38 20.03 24.65
N LYS A 269 8.94 21.19 25.16
CA LYS A 269 8.84 21.44 26.60
C LYS A 269 7.81 20.53 27.29
N TYR A 270 6.89 19.95 26.52
CA TYR A 270 5.88 19.02 27.03
C TYR A 270 6.35 17.56 26.99
N ILE A 271 7.53 17.28 26.44
CA ILE A 271 8.02 15.92 26.18
C ILE A 271 9.19 15.60 27.11
N GLU A 272 9.00 14.58 27.94
CA GLU A 272 10.07 13.92 28.69
C GLU A 272 10.48 12.64 27.97
N SER A 273 11.78 12.40 27.87
CA SER A 273 12.33 11.28 27.10
C SER A 273 13.31 10.46 27.92
N THR A 274 13.28 9.14 27.75
CA THR A 274 14.33 8.26 28.29
C THR A 274 15.65 8.48 27.54
N GLY A 275 16.77 8.00 28.09
CA GLY A 275 18.10 8.27 27.53
C GLY A 275 18.33 7.79 26.09
N ASN A 276 17.56 6.82 25.62
CA ASN A 276 17.64 6.29 24.25
C ASN A 276 16.53 6.81 23.34
N ALA A 277 15.56 7.54 23.88
CA ALA A 277 14.43 8.04 23.13
C ALA A 277 14.82 9.30 22.33
N VAL A 278 14.17 9.46 21.18
CA VAL A 278 14.46 10.53 20.22
C VAL A 278 13.29 11.50 20.17
N VAL A 279 13.57 12.79 20.32
CA VAL A 279 12.64 13.88 19.98
C VAL A 279 13.15 14.58 18.74
N LYS A 280 12.34 14.64 17.68
CA LYS A 280 12.66 15.36 16.44
C LYS A 280 11.71 16.52 16.24
N ASN A 281 12.23 17.74 16.22
CA ASN A 281 11.49 18.92 15.77
C ASN A 281 11.84 19.24 14.32
N TYR A 282 10.84 19.22 13.43
CA TYR A 282 10.99 19.52 12.00
C TYR A 282 11.02 21.02 11.68
N MET A 283 10.66 21.89 12.63
CA MET A 283 10.73 23.35 12.49
C MET A 283 12.05 23.92 12.97
N LYS A 284 12.76 23.19 13.84
CA LYS A 284 14.10 23.60 14.28
C LYS A 284 15.04 23.53 13.10
N ALA A 285 15.40 24.72 12.60
CA ALA A 285 16.29 24.88 11.45
C ALA A 285 17.53 24.01 11.61
N SER A 286 17.83 23.23 10.57
CA SER A 286 19.16 22.67 10.41
C SER A 286 20.17 23.81 10.46
N SER A 287 21.27 23.67 11.22
CA SER A 287 22.38 24.63 11.18
C SER A 287 23.06 24.69 9.81
N SER A 288 22.72 23.81 8.87
CA SER A 288 23.16 23.87 7.48
C SER A 288 22.04 24.40 6.56
N SER A 289 22.33 25.52 5.89
CA SER A 289 21.53 26.06 4.80
C SER A 289 21.43 25.08 3.62
N ASN A 290 20.27 25.05 2.94
CA ASN A 290 20.02 24.43 1.64
C ASN A 290 19.58 22.94 1.65
N GLY A 291 18.61 22.61 2.52
CA GLY A 291 17.99 21.28 2.64
C GLY A 291 16.73 21.08 1.79
N PHE A 292 16.03 19.97 2.00
CA PHE A 292 14.77 19.69 1.29
C PHE A 292 13.65 20.66 1.66
N ALA A 293 13.63 21.20 2.87
CA ALA A 293 12.69 22.23 3.29
C ALA A 293 12.88 23.54 2.54
N ASP A 294 14.12 23.91 2.23
CA ASP A 294 14.41 25.09 1.41
C ASP A 294 13.92 24.86 -0.03
N LEU A 295 14.18 23.66 -0.59
CA LEU A 295 13.67 23.28 -1.91
C LEU A 295 12.13 23.25 -1.96
N ASP A 296 11.47 22.67 -0.95
CA ASP A 296 10.01 22.65 -0.83
C ASP A 296 9.43 24.07 -0.72
N ALA A 297 10.09 24.97 0.02
CA ALA A 297 9.70 26.38 0.09
C ALA A 297 9.84 27.10 -1.27
N LEU A 298 10.92 26.84 -2.02
CA LEU A 298 11.08 27.34 -3.39
C LEU A 298 9.98 26.80 -4.31
N ILE A 299 9.63 25.51 -4.20
CA ILE A 299 8.57 24.86 -4.97
C ILE A 299 7.19 25.47 -4.68
N LYS A 300 6.93 25.81 -3.41
CA LYS A 300 5.68 26.44 -2.98
C LYS A 300 5.63 27.95 -3.23
N SER A 301 6.72 28.56 -3.69
CA SER A 301 6.70 29.95 -4.14
C SER A 301 5.80 30.12 -5.38
N SER A 302 5.42 31.35 -5.69
CA SER A 302 4.56 31.67 -6.84
C SER A 302 5.26 31.57 -8.21
N SER A 303 6.50 31.07 -8.28
CA SER A 303 7.28 31.00 -9.53
C SER A 303 7.09 29.66 -10.24
N ASP A 304 6.73 29.67 -11.52
CA ASP A 304 6.65 28.46 -12.36
C ASP A 304 8.01 28.00 -12.89
N LYS A 305 9.07 28.74 -12.57
CA LYS A 305 10.46 28.39 -12.88
C LYS A 305 11.33 28.53 -11.65
N ILE A 306 11.98 27.43 -11.28
CA ILE A 306 12.92 27.35 -10.17
C ILE A 306 14.30 27.10 -10.75
N ILE A 307 15.27 27.83 -10.25
CA ILE A 307 16.69 27.68 -10.59
C ILE A 307 17.39 27.31 -9.29
N LEU A 308 18.11 26.19 -9.29
CA LEU A 308 18.96 25.84 -8.15
C LEU A 308 20.25 26.65 -8.25
N GLU A 309 20.58 27.35 -7.17
CA GLU A 309 21.80 28.15 -7.03
C GLU A 309 22.91 27.38 -6.26
N SER A 310 22.57 26.23 -5.68
CA SER A 310 23.48 25.36 -4.93
C SER A 310 22.92 23.95 -4.77
N ASP A 311 23.79 23.01 -4.39
CA ASP A 311 23.42 21.62 -4.12
C ASP A 311 22.45 21.53 -2.93
N ILE A 312 21.39 20.74 -3.10
CA ILE A 312 20.39 20.43 -2.08
C ILE A 312 20.76 19.10 -1.42
N VAL A 313 20.91 19.09 -0.10
CA VAL A 313 21.27 17.89 0.66
C VAL A 313 20.27 17.67 1.78
N MET A 314 19.60 16.52 1.78
CA MET A 314 18.62 16.18 2.82
C MET A 314 19.29 16.02 4.19
N ASN A 315 18.71 16.66 5.18
CA ASN A 315 19.04 16.47 6.59
C ASN A 315 18.31 15.25 7.17
N GLU A 316 18.90 14.59 8.16
CA GLU A 316 18.27 13.44 8.83
C GLU A 316 16.95 13.77 9.53
N CYS A 317 16.73 15.03 9.92
CA CYS A 317 15.46 15.50 10.44
C CYS A 317 14.39 15.57 9.33
N GLU A 318 14.74 15.80 8.07
CA GLU A 318 13.77 16.01 6.98
C GLU A 318 13.16 14.71 6.43
N ARG A 319 13.83 13.56 6.65
CA ARG A 319 13.47 12.25 6.08
C ARG A 319 12.00 11.83 6.25
N PHE A 320 11.40 12.22 7.36
CA PHE A 320 10.05 11.82 7.74
C PHE A 320 9.01 12.83 7.24
N ARG A 321 9.39 14.11 7.14
CA ARG A 321 8.55 15.15 6.51
C ARG A 321 8.38 14.87 5.02
N TYR A 322 9.43 14.37 4.37
CA TYR A 322 9.45 14.05 2.94
C TYR A 322 9.57 12.55 2.68
N MET A 323 9.01 11.70 3.54
CA MET A 323 9.12 10.25 3.40
C MET A 323 8.67 9.74 2.03
N ASP A 324 7.63 10.37 1.47
CA ASP A 324 7.09 10.08 0.13
C ASP A 324 7.67 10.99 -0.97
N GLY A 325 8.61 11.87 -0.65
CA GLY A 325 9.19 12.90 -1.52
C GLY A 325 8.49 14.26 -1.43
N ILE A 326 9.15 15.31 -1.93
CA ILE A 326 8.52 16.62 -2.12
C ILE A 326 7.47 16.49 -3.21
N GLU A 327 6.24 16.94 -2.94
CA GLU A 327 5.15 16.86 -3.90
C GLU A 327 5.23 18.00 -4.93
N LEU A 328 5.24 17.64 -6.22
CA LEU A 328 5.09 18.56 -7.34
C LEU A 328 3.65 18.47 -7.87
N ASN A 329 2.84 19.47 -7.54
CA ASN A 329 1.38 19.46 -7.74
C ASN A 329 0.87 20.59 -8.65
N ARG A 330 1.76 21.28 -9.36
CA ARG A 330 1.45 22.29 -10.38
C ARG A 330 2.48 22.26 -11.51
N ASP A 331 2.10 22.83 -12.65
CA ASP A 331 3.01 23.11 -13.78
C ASP A 331 4.24 23.87 -13.28
N LEU A 332 5.43 23.30 -13.55
CA LEU A 332 6.67 23.78 -12.96
C LEU A 332 7.89 23.33 -13.76
N THR A 333 8.84 24.23 -13.96
CA THR A 333 10.19 23.91 -14.43
C THR A 333 11.20 24.04 -13.30
N ILE A 334 11.97 22.99 -13.03
CA ILE A 334 13.14 23.04 -12.13
C ILE A 334 14.40 22.86 -12.99
N ASP A 335 15.23 23.91 -13.02
CA ASP A 335 16.55 23.89 -13.66
C ASP A 335 17.62 23.77 -12.58
N GLY A 336 18.31 22.62 -12.55
CA GLY A 336 19.33 22.36 -11.55
C GLY A 336 20.65 23.09 -11.79
N GLN A 337 20.90 23.63 -12.99
CA GLN A 337 22.21 24.21 -13.34
C GLN A 337 23.41 23.29 -13.02
N ASN A 338 23.20 21.97 -13.13
CA ASN A 338 24.10 20.88 -12.73
C ASN A 338 24.29 20.69 -11.21
N HIS A 339 23.54 21.37 -10.36
CA HIS A 339 23.51 21.07 -8.93
C HIS A 339 22.83 19.73 -8.63
N SER A 340 23.22 19.14 -7.50
CA SER A 340 22.63 17.89 -7.02
C SER A 340 21.45 18.09 -6.08
N ILE A 341 20.52 17.14 -6.10
CA ILE A 341 19.54 16.92 -5.05
C ILE A 341 19.84 15.55 -4.45
N ASP A 342 20.43 15.54 -3.26
CA ASP A 342 20.89 14.33 -2.57
C ASP A 342 20.00 14.00 -1.36
N ALA A 343 19.25 12.91 -1.44
CA ALA A 343 18.38 12.46 -0.35
C ALA A 343 19.11 11.59 0.70
N LYS A 344 20.42 11.34 0.56
CA LYS A 344 21.24 10.57 1.51
C LYS A 344 20.69 9.20 1.92
N LYS A 345 19.93 8.53 1.04
CA LYS A 345 19.19 7.28 1.29
C LYS A 345 18.09 7.42 2.35
N LEU A 346 17.67 8.63 2.68
CA LEU A 346 16.75 8.89 3.78
C LEU A 346 15.27 8.84 3.37
N SER A 347 14.95 9.23 2.13
CA SER A 347 13.58 9.24 1.58
C SER A 347 13.55 9.38 0.05
N ARG A 348 12.35 9.35 -0.54
CA ARG A 348 12.15 9.67 -1.97
C ARG A 348 12.47 11.15 -2.24
N ILE A 349 12.93 11.49 -3.45
CA ILE A 349 13.17 12.90 -3.82
C ILE A 349 11.86 13.61 -4.17
N PHE A 350 11.17 13.17 -5.23
CA PHE A 350 9.95 13.80 -5.74
C PHE A 350 8.78 12.82 -5.89
N LYS A 351 7.58 13.32 -5.58
CA LYS A 351 6.30 12.72 -5.95
C LYS A 351 5.55 13.69 -6.86
N ILE A 352 5.21 13.27 -8.07
CA ILE A 352 4.64 14.15 -9.08
C ILE A 352 3.18 13.78 -9.33
N THR A 353 2.29 14.73 -9.09
CA THR A 353 0.82 14.54 -9.12
C THR A 353 0.12 15.39 -10.19
N CYS A 354 0.86 16.21 -10.93
CA CYS A 354 0.35 17.16 -11.92
C CYS A 354 1.00 17.01 -13.30
N ALA A 355 0.40 17.67 -14.29
CA ALA A 355 0.93 17.74 -15.64
C ALA A 355 2.03 18.80 -15.79
N ASN A 356 2.76 18.74 -16.90
CA ASN A 356 3.68 19.78 -17.38
C ASN A 356 4.83 20.10 -16.41
N VAL A 357 5.38 19.08 -15.76
CA VAL A 357 6.60 19.24 -14.96
C VAL A 357 7.83 19.03 -15.84
N THR A 358 8.77 19.98 -15.82
CA THR A 358 10.07 19.86 -16.49
C THR A 358 11.20 19.85 -15.45
N LEU A 359 12.02 18.80 -15.46
CA LEU A 359 13.19 18.65 -14.60
C LEU A 359 14.43 18.61 -15.47
N LYS A 360 15.32 19.60 -15.37
CA LYS A 360 16.49 19.66 -16.25
C LYS A 360 17.78 20.05 -15.57
N ASN A 361 18.89 19.50 -16.07
CA ASN A 361 20.24 19.78 -15.58
C ASN A 361 20.41 19.47 -14.06
N ILE A 362 19.80 18.38 -13.56
CA ILE A 362 19.83 18.00 -12.13
C ILE A 362 20.60 16.70 -11.94
N GLN A 363 21.39 16.61 -10.86
CA GLN A 363 21.96 15.34 -10.38
C GLN A 363 21.14 14.79 -9.21
N PHE A 364 20.27 13.81 -9.46
CA PHE A 364 19.48 13.11 -8.45
C PHE A 364 20.31 12.00 -7.79
N LYS A 365 20.58 12.14 -6.49
CA LYS A 365 21.46 11.24 -5.73
C LYS A 365 20.74 10.61 -4.55
N ASN A 366 21.02 9.34 -4.31
CA ASN A 366 20.66 8.64 -3.08
C ASN A 366 19.18 8.75 -2.67
N GLY A 367 18.26 8.92 -3.61
CA GLY A 367 16.84 8.77 -3.34
C GLY A 367 16.54 7.36 -2.85
N CYS A 368 15.73 7.19 -1.80
CA CYS A 368 15.39 5.87 -1.31
C CYS A 368 13.92 5.70 -0.88
N TYR A 369 13.29 4.63 -1.35
CA TYR A 369 11.95 4.23 -0.93
C TYR A 369 11.99 3.07 0.06
N HIS A 370 11.52 3.29 1.30
CA HIS A 370 11.69 2.35 2.42
C HIS A 370 10.44 1.54 2.83
N LYS A 371 9.22 1.81 2.31
CA LYS A 371 8.00 1.13 2.80
C LYS A 371 8.09 -0.40 2.63
N SER A 372 7.50 -1.14 3.59
CA SER A 372 7.74 -2.55 3.87
C SER A 372 7.46 -3.50 2.71
N LYS A 373 8.11 -4.68 2.76
CA LYS A 373 8.09 -5.76 1.75
C LYS A 373 6.74 -6.46 1.55
N PHE A 374 5.73 -6.15 2.36
CA PHE A 374 4.56 -7.03 2.58
C PHE A 374 3.20 -6.36 2.35
N HIS A 375 3.17 -5.18 1.73
CA HIS A 375 1.91 -4.56 1.34
C HIS A 375 1.90 -4.25 -0.15
N GLU A 376 0.72 -4.45 -0.74
CA GLU A 376 0.42 -4.44 -2.17
C GLU A 376 1.02 -3.26 -2.95
N ASP A 377 1.13 -3.53 -4.25
CA ASP A 377 1.27 -2.61 -5.37
C ASP A 377 2.68 -2.19 -5.79
N LYS A 378 2.78 -1.95 -7.09
CA LYS A 378 3.93 -1.54 -7.90
C LYS A 378 4.59 -0.24 -7.43
N GLU A 379 4.54 0.14 -6.15
CA GLU A 379 5.11 1.36 -5.59
C GLU A 379 6.64 1.33 -5.51
N GLY A 380 7.27 2.50 -5.60
CA GLY A 380 8.73 2.64 -5.47
C GLY A 380 9.31 3.88 -6.13
N GLY A 381 10.43 3.76 -6.85
CA GLY A 381 11.11 4.87 -7.52
C GLY A 381 11.83 5.79 -6.54
N GLY A 382 12.99 5.35 -6.03
CA GLY A 382 13.74 6.04 -4.97
C GLY A 382 14.00 7.52 -5.22
N ALA A 383 14.17 7.93 -6.48
CA ALA A 383 14.25 9.34 -6.84
C ALA A 383 12.85 9.93 -7.11
N ILE A 384 12.12 9.38 -8.08
CA ILE A 384 10.91 9.99 -8.62
C ILE A 384 9.77 8.98 -8.69
N TYR A 385 8.61 9.38 -8.20
CA TYR A 385 7.35 8.67 -8.40
C TYR A 385 6.33 9.55 -9.13
N VAL A 386 5.75 9.05 -10.22
CA VAL A 386 4.81 9.77 -11.09
C VAL A 386 3.46 9.06 -11.08
N LEU A 387 2.39 9.80 -10.77
CA LEU A 387 1.01 9.28 -10.73
C LEU A 387 0.32 9.34 -12.10
N ASP A 388 -0.81 8.64 -12.22
CA ASP A 388 -1.53 8.39 -13.47
C ASP A 388 -1.85 9.66 -14.30
N ASN A 389 -2.17 10.77 -13.64
CA ASN A 389 -2.54 12.04 -14.29
C ASN A 389 -1.34 12.98 -14.53
N ALA A 390 -0.12 12.57 -14.19
CA ALA A 390 1.04 13.43 -14.27
C ALA A 390 1.77 13.31 -15.62
N SER A 391 2.41 14.40 -16.05
CA SER A 391 3.27 14.41 -17.23
C SER A 391 4.60 15.12 -16.95
N VAL A 392 5.69 14.47 -17.33
CA VAL A 392 7.04 14.86 -16.92
C VAL A 392 8.01 14.82 -18.09
N THR A 393 8.76 15.91 -18.28
CA THR A 393 9.90 15.97 -19.18
C THR A 393 11.19 16.07 -18.37
N ILE A 394 12.15 15.17 -18.63
CA ILE A 394 13.44 15.12 -17.96
C ILE A 394 14.54 15.38 -19.01
N GLU A 395 15.41 16.37 -18.79
CA GLU A 395 16.45 16.74 -19.75
C GLU A 395 17.82 16.90 -19.09
N ASN A 396 18.86 16.28 -19.65
CA ASN A 396 20.24 16.46 -19.17
C ASN A 396 20.42 16.14 -17.67
N CYS A 397 19.68 15.17 -17.14
CA CYS A 397 19.72 14.82 -15.73
C CYS A 397 20.60 13.58 -15.50
N THR A 398 21.13 13.45 -14.30
CA THR A 398 21.87 12.26 -13.86
C THR A 398 21.19 11.66 -12.63
N PHE A 399 21.00 10.35 -12.62
CA PHE A 399 20.41 9.59 -11.52
C PHE A 399 21.43 8.58 -11.01
N THR A 400 21.96 8.81 -9.82
CA THR A 400 23.02 7.97 -9.24
C THR A 400 22.65 7.43 -7.87
N GLU A 401 22.90 6.13 -7.67
CA GLU A 401 22.79 5.48 -6.36
C GLU A 401 21.39 5.62 -5.72
N ASN A 402 20.33 5.69 -6.53
CA ASN A 402 18.96 5.66 -6.00
C ASN A 402 18.53 4.21 -5.69
N ASP A 403 17.64 4.05 -4.72
CA ASP A 403 17.32 2.77 -4.09
C ASP A 403 15.81 2.60 -3.82
N SER A 404 15.32 1.37 -3.86
CA SER A 404 13.94 1.05 -3.52
C SER A 404 13.85 -0.35 -2.92
N ASN A 405 13.21 -0.45 -1.75
CA ASN A 405 12.85 -1.72 -1.14
C ASN A 405 11.71 -2.45 -1.89
N ASN A 406 11.08 -1.80 -2.87
CA ASN A 406 9.98 -2.35 -3.65
C ASN A 406 10.27 -2.26 -5.17
N SER A 407 9.46 -1.55 -5.95
CA SER A 407 9.60 -1.41 -7.41
C SER A 407 10.57 -0.29 -7.78
N ALA A 408 11.25 -0.35 -8.93
CA ALA A 408 12.13 0.70 -9.48
C ALA A 408 13.12 1.38 -8.53
N GLY A 409 14.43 1.16 -8.74
CA GLY A 409 15.44 1.81 -7.90
C GLY A 409 15.44 3.33 -8.04
N CYS A 410 15.08 3.84 -9.22
CA CYS A 410 15.16 5.26 -9.52
C CYS A 410 13.80 5.90 -9.81
N ILE A 411 13.12 5.47 -10.87
CA ILE A 411 11.88 6.11 -11.35
C ILE A 411 10.76 5.09 -11.44
N ASN A 412 9.63 5.42 -10.85
CA ASN A 412 8.39 4.70 -11.06
C ASN A 412 7.38 5.60 -11.79
N ASN A 413 7.06 5.25 -13.03
CA ASN A 413 6.24 6.04 -13.92
C ASN A 413 4.88 5.38 -14.19
N ARG A 414 3.81 5.98 -13.65
CA ARG A 414 2.42 5.65 -14.03
C ARG A 414 1.76 6.72 -14.90
N GLY A 415 2.44 7.85 -15.12
CA GLY A 415 1.98 8.94 -15.98
C GLY A 415 2.61 8.90 -17.38
N VAL A 416 2.72 10.08 -17.99
CA VAL A 416 3.41 10.26 -19.29
C VAL A 416 4.79 10.85 -19.06
N MET A 417 5.83 10.17 -19.51
CA MET A 417 7.21 10.60 -19.29
C MET A 417 8.01 10.66 -20.59
N VAL A 418 8.80 11.72 -20.74
CA VAL A 418 9.79 11.88 -21.80
C VAL A 418 11.14 12.21 -21.18
N ILE A 419 12.18 11.49 -21.55
CA ILE A 419 13.53 11.67 -21.03
C ILE A 419 14.51 11.87 -22.17
N HIS A 420 15.28 12.95 -22.12
CA HIS A 420 16.32 13.32 -23.07
C HIS A 420 17.70 13.38 -22.41
N ASN A 421 18.72 12.86 -23.09
CA ASN A 421 20.14 13.05 -22.80
C ASN A 421 20.48 12.84 -21.31
N SER A 422 19.91 11.82 -20.67
CA SER A 422 20.03 11.61 -19.22
C SER A 422 20.78 10.31 -18.90
N ILE A 423 21.41 10.28 -17.72
CA ILE A 423 22.26 9.17 -17.29
C ILE A 423 21.66 8.49 -16.06
N PHE A 424 21.59 7.17 -16.06
CA PHE A 424 21.13 6.34 -14.94
C PHE A 424 22.25 5.40 -14.53
N LYS A 425 22.82 5.59 -13.33
CA LYS A 425 23.98 4.86 -12.87
C LYS A 425 23.85 4.30 -11.45
N ASN A 426 24.25 3.04 -11.24
CA ASN A 426 24.31 2.43 -9.90
C ASN A 426 22.98 2.45 -9.12
N ASN A 427 21.82 2.45 -9.80
CA ASN A 427 20.53 2.45 -9.12
C ASN A 427 20.11 1.01 -8.78
N TYR A 428 19.45 0.81 -7.64
CA TYR A 428 19.16 -0.49 -7.07
C TYR A 428 17.68 -0.64 -6.69
N ALA A 429 17.05 -1.77 -7.00
CA ALA A 429 15.78 -2.16 -6.39
C ALA A 429 15.86 -3.56 -5.83
N GLN A 430 15.13 -3.82 -4.75
CA GLN A 430 15.07 -5.16 -4.16
C GLN A 430 14.16 -6.13 -4.93
N ARG A 431 13.15 -5.64 -5.68
CA ARG A 431 12.14 -6.53 -6.31
C ARG A 431 12.10 -6.51 -7.83
N ILE A 432 11.85 -5.36 -8.45
CA ILE A 432 11.43 -5.34 -9.87
C ILE A 432 12.53 -4.89 -10.83
N CYS A 433 13.04 -3.66 -10.69
CA CYS A 433 13.99 -3.14 -11.67
C CYS A 433 14.95 -2.09 -11.11
N GLY A 434 16.20 -2.14 -11.56
CA GLY A 434 17.27 -1.29 -11.02
C GLY A 434 17.07 0.21 -11.29
N SER A 435 16.48 0.60 -12.43
CA SER A 435 16.27 2.01 -12.77
C SER A 435 14.79 2.40 -12.89
N ILE A 436 14.12 2.03 -13.98
CA ILE A 436 12.81 2.59 -14.34
C ILE A 436 11.74 1.50 -14.43
N PHE A 437 10.66 1.66 -13.68
CA PHE A 437 9.42 0.92 -13.89
C PHE A 437 8.45 1.83 -14.64
N ASN A 438 7.95 1.38 -15.80
CA ASN A 438 6.97 2.11 -16.60
C ASN A 438 5.66 1.34 -16.70
N ASP A 439 4.57 1.92 -16.22
CA ASP A 439 3.22 1.37 -16.27
C ASP A 439 2.37 1.99 -17.38
N ASN A 440 2.68 3.23 -17.80
CA ASN A 440 1.88 3.99 -18.77
C ASN A 440 2.68 4.40 -20.01
N GLN A 441 3.22 5.62 -20.12
CA GLN A 441 3.94 6.04 -21.33
C GLN A 441 5.34 6.55 -21.01
N LEU A 442 6.35 5.99 -21.68
CA LEU A 442 7.76 6.39 -21.54
C LEU A 442 8.45 6.56 -22.90
N ASN A 443 8.99 7.74 -23.18
CA ASN A 443 9.84 7.98 -24.35
C ASN A 443 11.28 8.33 -23.90
N LEU A 444 12.26 7.59 -24.40
CA LEU A 444 13.69 7.75 -24.08
C LEU A 444 14.47 8.16 -25.32
N TYR A 445 15.25 9.24 -25.20
CA TYR A 445 16.09 9.78 -26.26
C TYR A 445 17.50 10.04 -25.76
N ASP A 446 18.50 9.43 -26.38
CA ASP A 446 19.93 9.70 -26.13
C ASP A 446 20.36 9.46 -24.66
N CYS A 447 19.62 8.62 -23.92
CA CYS A 447 19.93 8.29 -22.52
C CYS A 447 21.01 7.19 -22.38
N SER A 448 21.72 7.17 -21.26
CA SER A 448 22.70 6.13 -20.92
C SER A 448 22.36 5.44 -19.61
N PHE A 449 22.43 4.12 -19.56
CA PHE A 449 22.21 3.32 -18.37
C PHE A 449 23.45 2.46 -18.06
N GLU A 450 23.97 2.56 -16.84
CA GLU A 450 25.19 1.89 -16.41
C GLU A 450 25.02 1.27 -15.02
N ASP A 451 25.36 0.00 -14.83
CA ASP A 451 25.46 -0.66 -13.52
C ASP A 451 24.19 -0.56 -12.62
N ASN A 452 22.99 -0.48 -13.19
CA ASN A 452 21.72 -0.54 -12.46
C ASN A 452 21.28 -1.99 -12.21
N PHE A 453 20.84 -2.31 -10.98
CA PHE A 453 20.68 -3.70 -10.54
C PHE A 453 19.37 -3.97 -9.79
N ALA A 454 18.78 -5.13 -10.01
CA ALA A 454 17.77 -5.74 -9.15
C ALA A 454 18.07 -7.25 -9.03
N PRO A 455 17.93 -7.86 -7.84
CA PRO A 455 18.18 -9.30 -7.68
C PRO A 455 17.12 -10.09 -8.45
N SER A 456 17.49 -11.24 -9.02
CA SER A 456 16.50 -12.23 -9.45
C SER A 456 16.62 -13.53 -8.70
N ASP A 457 15.49 -14.20 -8.60
CA ASP A 457 15.39 -15.58 -8.18
C ASP A 457 14.53 -16.34 -9.19
N LYS A 458 15.14 -17.28 -9.91
CA LYS A 458 14.47 -18.12 -10.92
C LYS A 458 13.48 -19.12 -10.31
N ASN A 459 13.52 -19.32 -8.99
CA ASN A 459 12.60 -20.17 -8.27
C ASN A 459 11.46 -19.37 -7.61
N SER A 460 11.46 -18.04 -7.78
CA SER A 460 10.40 -17.20 -7.24
C SER A 460 9.10 -17.44 -7.99
N ILE A 461 7.98 -17.51 -7.25
CA ILE A 461 6.64 -17.52 -7.81
C ILE A 461 6.21 -16.14 -8.34
N GLU A 462 6.93 -15.08 -7.96
CA GLU A 462 6.67 -13.72 -8.44
C GLU A 462 7.33 -13.49 -9.80
N LYS A 463 6.49 -13.33 -10.84
CA LYS A 463 6.91 -13.07 -12.23
C LYS A 463 7.93 -11.93 -12.40
N TYR A 464 7.93 -10.95 -11.50
CA TYR A 464 8.85 -9.81 -11.52
C TYR A 464 10.21 -10.12 -10.89
N ILE A 465 10.25 -10.98 -9.87
CA ILE A 465 11.50 -11.41 -9.21
C ILE A 465 12.29 -12.37 -10.12
N GLU A 466 11.66 -12.97 -11.13
CA GLU A 466 12.39 -13.70 -12.18
C GLU A 466 13.27 -12.76 -13.04
N THR A 467 13.01 -11.44 -13.04
CA THR A 467 13.54 -10.51 -14.04
C THR A 467 14.67 -9.62 -13.51
N TRP A 468 15.86 -9.75 -14.11
CA TRP A 468 17.03 -8.86 -13.88
C TRP A 468 16.89 -7.48 -14.58
N GLY A 469 15.70 -6.88 -14.60
CA GLY A 469 15.44 -5.71 -15.43
C GLY A 469 16.13 -4.43 -14.93
N ASN A 470 16.87 -3.75 -15.78
CA ASN A 470 17.25 -2.35 -15.58
C ASN A 470 16.03 -1.45 -15.75
N ILE A 471 15.29 -1.64 -16.85
CA ILE A 471 13.97 -1.05 -17.09
C ILE A 471 12.97 -2.20 -17.16
N VAL A 472 11.82 -2.04 -16.51
CA VAL A 472 10.63 -2.90 -16.68
C VAL A 472 9.50 -2.05 -17.25
N ASN A 473 8.87 -2.54 -18.31
CA ASN A 473 7.82 -1.85 -19.03
C ASN A 473 6.55 -2.70 -19.12
N GLU A 474 5.44 -2.15 -18.65
CA GLU A 474 4.08 -2.67 -18.81
C GLU A 474 3.21 -1.80 -19.73
N GLY A 475 3.61 -0.55 -19.95
CA GLY A 475 2.91 0.39 -20.81
C GLY A 475 3.53 0.57 -22.20
N ASN A 476 3.28 1.72 -22.81
CA ASN A 476 3.89 2.16 -24.07
C ASN A 476 5.31 2.68 -23.83
N ILE A 477 6.28 2.18 -24.61
CA ILE A 477 7.66 2.66 -24.57
C ILE A 477 8.24 2.95 -25.96
N SER A 478 8.96 4.06 -26.09
CA SER A 478 9.81 4.38 -27.24
C SER A 478 11.24 4.61 -26.78
N ILE A 479 12.22 3.99 -27.46
CA ILE A 479 13.64 4.13 -27.13
C ILE A 479 14.42 4.49 -28.39
N LYS A 480 15.17 5.58 -28.35
CA LYS A 480 15.96 6.07 -29.48
C LYS A 480 17.34 6.50 -29.01
N SER A 481 18.38 5.98 -29.65
CA SER A 481 19.78 6.35 -29.40
C SER A 481 20.28 6.15 -27.96
N CYS A 482 19.63 5.28 -27.18
CA CYS A 482 20.04 5.00 -25.82
C CYS A 482 21.19 3.96 -25.74
N LYS A 483 22.00 4.05 -24.68
CA LYS A 483 23.11 3.15 -24.40
C LYS A 483 22.86 2.38 -23.11
N PHE A 484 23.19 1.10 -23.11
CA PHE A 484 23.09 0.21 -21.95
C PHE A 484 24.43 -0.48 -21.73
N LYS A 485 24.99 -0.33 -20.54
CA LYS A 485 26.28 -0.92 -20.13
C LYS A 485 26.08 -1.66 -18.82
N ASN A 486 26.56 -2.91 -18.73
CA ASN A 486 26.48 -3.74 -17.52
C ASN A 486 25.08 -3.77 -16.88
N THR A 487 24.05 -3.74 -17.73
CA THR A 487 22.64 -3.68 -17.34
C THR A 487 21.83 -4.52 -18.31
N ASN A 488 20.83 -5.26 -17.82
CA ASN A 488 19.96 -6.09 -18.66
C ASN A 488 18.64 -5.36 -18.93
N TYR A 489 18.19 -5.25 -20.19
CA TYR A 489 16.89 -4.64 -20.52
C TYR A 489 15.80 -5.72 -20.65
N PHE A 490 14.62 -5.52 -20.04
CA PHE A 490 13.49 -6.44 -20.12
C PHE A 490 12.20 -5.72 -20.51
N ASN A 491 11.61 -6.09 -21.66
CA ASN A 491 10.30 -5.62 -22.09
C ASN A 491 9.28 -6.77 -21.94
N LEU A 492 8.25 -6.61 -21.09
CA LEU A 492 7.17 -7.59 -20.97
C LEU A 492 6.27 -7.63 -22.23
N GLU A 493 6.32 -6.60 -23.08
CA GLU A 493 5.50 -6.46 -24.30
C GLU A 493 6.38 -6.24 -25.56
N SER A 494 7.14 -7.27 -25.98
CA SER A 494 7.47 -7.53 -27.40
C SER A 494 8.37 -8.77 -27.49
N VAL A 495 7.81 -9.97 -27.63
CA VAL A 495 7.41 -10.49 -28.94
C VAL A 495 5.97 -11.02 -28.90
N LYS A 496 4.98 -10.15 -29.19
CA LYS A 496 3.66 -10.55 -29.70
C LYS A 496 3.75 -11.02 -31.17
N ILE A 497 4.84 -11.67 -31.58
CA ILE A 497 4.76 -12.65 -32.68
C ILE A 497 4.34 -13.92 -31.94
N ARG A 498 3.08 -14.32 -32.07
CA ARG A 498 2.59 -15.59 -31.52
C ARG A 498 3.44 -16.73 -32.10
N THR A 499 4.54 -17.07 -31.45
CA THR A 499 5.33 -18.28 -31.73
C THR A 499 4.44 -19.51 -31.59
N SER A 500 3.46 -19.48 -30.68
CA SER A 500 2.43 -20.52 -30.56
C SER A 500 1.56 -20.67 -31.82
N ASN A 501 1.23 -19.59 -32.53
CA ASN A 501 0.49 -19.71 -33.79
C ASN A 501 1.40 -20.20 -34.92
N ILE A 502 2.63 -19.70 -35.02
CA ILE A 502 3.57 -20.12 -36.09
C ILE A 502 3.96 -21.60 -35.92
N MET A 503 4.21 -22.08 -34.69
CA MET A 503 4.44 -23.50 -34.40
C MET A 503 3.22 -24.36 -34.76
N ASN A 504 2.00 -23.90 -34.48
CA ASN A 504 0.79 -24.60 -34.91
C ASN A 504 0.64 -24.63 -36.44
N TYR A 505 1.01 -23.56 -37.15
CA TYR A 505 1.06 -23.54 -38.62
C TYR A 505 2.21 -24.37 -39.22
N LEU A 506 3.24 -24.75 -38.44
CA LEU A 506 4.37 -25.60 -38.86
C LEU A 506 4.15 -27.10 -38.54
N LEU A 507 3.51 -27.41 -37.41
CA LEU A 507 3.19 -28.79 -37.00
C LEU A 507 2.01 -29.37 -37.77
N TYR A 508 1.00 -28.57 -38.10
CA TYR A 508 -0.17 -29.06 -38.86
C TYR A 508 0.17 -29.56 -40.26
N PRO A 509 0.97 -28.85 -41.10
CA PRO A 509 1.38 -29.37 -42.40
C PRO A 509 2.25 -30.63 -42.30
N GLY A 510 3.09 -30.75 -41.27
CA GLY A 510 3.93 -31.93 -41.05
C GLY A 510 3.12 -33.17 -40.62
N LEU A 511 2.12 -33.00 -39.76
CA LEU A 511 1.20 -34.08 -39.37
C LEU A 511 0.25 -34.45 -40.51
N ILE A 512 -0.23 -33.47 -41.29
CA ILE A 512 -1.03 -33.72 -42.49
C ILE A 512 -0.19 -34.39 -43.58
N SER A 513 1.08 -34.01 -43.79
CA SER A 513 1.95 -34.68 -44.76
C SER A 513 2.30 -36.10 -44.33
N PHE A 514 2.53 -36.35 -43.03
CA PHE A 514 2.75 -37.70 -42.51
C PHE A 514 1.49 -38.57 -42.62
N GLY A 515 0.32 -37.98 -42.36
CA GLY A 515 -0.99 -38.62 -42.54
C GLY A 515 -1.28 -38.94 -44.01
N ILE A 516 -1.02 -38.02 -44.94
CA ILE A 516 -1.15 -38.21 -46.40
C ILE A 516 -0.14 -39.24 -46.89
N MET A 517 1.07 -39.30 -46.34
CA MET A 517 2.07 -40.31 -46.71
C MET A 517 1.65 -41.70 -46.25
N ILE A 518 1.08 -41.84 -45.05
CA ILE A 518 0.54 -43.12 -44.55
C ILE A 518 -0.69 -43.55 -45.37
N PHE A 519 -1.64 -42.63 -45.62
CA PHE A 519 -2.81 -42.91 -46.45
C PHE A 519 -2.43 -43.21 -47.92
N GLY A 520 -1.45 -42.50 -48.47
CA GLY A 520 -0.91 -42.71 -49.80
C GLY A 520 -0.19 -44.06 -49.94
N CYS A 521 0.53 -44.50 -48.91
CA CYS A 521 1.12 -45.84 -48.86
C CYS A 521 0.03 -46.94 -48.79
N ILE A 522 -1.03 -46.75 -47.99
CA ILE A 522 -2.15 -47.70 -47.90
C ILE A 522 -2.91 -47.76 -49.23
N ILE A 523 -3.23 -46.61 -49.82
CA ILE A 523 -3.89 -46.51 -51.14
C ILE A 523 -3.01 -47.11 -52.24
N SER A 524 -1.70 -46.85 -52.24
CA SER A 524 -0.75 -47.47 -53.18
C SER A 524 -0.72 -48.99 -53.06
N THR A 525 -0.80 -49.52 -51.83
CA THR A 525 -0.85 -50.96 -51.59
C THR A 525 -2.16 -51.57 -52.12
N VAL A 526 -3.30 -50.89 -51.91
CA VAL A 526 -4.62 -51.31 -52.39
C VAL A 526 -4.77 -51.16 -53.92
N ILE A 527 -4.22 -50.09 -54.52
CA ILE A 527 -4.23 -49.88 -55.99
C ILE A 527 -3.36 -50.94 -56.69
N ASN A 528 -2.21 -51.32 -56.12
CA ASN A 528 -1.36 -52.41 -56.64
C ASN A 528 -2.05 -53.79 -56.60
N LEU A 529 -3.06 -53.96 -55.74
CA LEU A 529 -3.87 -55.18 -55.66
C LEU A 529 -5.00 -55.23 -56.70
N ILE A 530 -5.41 -54.08 -57.27
CA ILE A 530 -6.62 -53.96 -58.09
C ILE A 530 -6.29 -53.61 -59.56
N PHE A 531 -5.19 -52.91 -59.84
CA PHE A 531 -4.84 -52.45 -61.19
C PHE A 531 -3.52 -53.04 -61.71
N PRO A 532 -3.42 -53.39 -63.01
CA PRO A 532 -2.17 -53.87 -63.62
C PRO A 532 -1.10 -52.77 -63.68
N GLN A 533 0.17 -53.15 -63.46
CA GLN A 533 1.33 -52.24 -63.30
C GLN A 533 1.51 -51.19 -64.40
N SER A 534 1.01 -51.43 -65.62
CA SER A 534 1.16 -50.53 -66.77
C SER A 534 0.41 -49.19 -66.63
N VAL A 535 -0.59 -49.08 -65.75
CA VAL A 535 -1.37 -47.84 -65.52
C VAL A 535 -0.81 -47.00 -64.36
N ILE A 536 -0.03 -47.63 -63.46
CA ILE A 536 0.37 -47.06 -62.16
C ILE A 536 1.59 -46.12 -62.30
N GLY A 537 2.47 -46.37 -63.27
CA GLY A 537 3.77 -45.69 -63.37
C GLY A 537 3.71 -44.18 -63.68
N GLU A 538 2.71 -43.70 -64.41
CA GLU A 538 2.67 -42.30 -64.87
C GLU A 538 2.00 -41.35 -63.86
N TYR A 539 1.09 -41.86 -63.02
CA TYR A 539 0.39 -41.06 -62.01
C TYR A 539 1.15 -41.00 -60.68
N LEU A 540 1.83 -42.08 -60.27
CA LEU A 540 2.64 -42.08 -59.03
C LEU A 540 3.86 -41.15 -59.12
N THR A 541 4.48 -41.02 -60.30
CA THR A 541 5.65 -40.15 -60.51
C THR A 541 5.32 -38.67 -60.48
N LYS A 542 4.12 -38.27 -60.95
CA LYS A 542 3.65 -36.88 -60.88
C LYS A 542 3.19 -36.47 -59.47
N PHE A 543 2.56 -37.38 -58.73
CA PHE A 543 2.15 -37.11 -57.33
C PHE A 543 3.37 -36.95 -56.42
N THR A 544 4.33 -37.86 -56.52
CA THR A 544 5.57 -37.80 -55.72
C THR A 544 6.43 -36.57 -56.00
N ALA A 545 6.46 -36.06 -57.24
CA ALA A 545 7.18 -34.85 -57.59
C ALA A 545 6.54 -33.58 -56.98
N ALA A 546 5.20 -33.46 -57.00
CA ALA A 546 4.50 -32.31 -56.43
C ALA A 546 4.64 -32.26 -54.90
N ASP A 547 4.54 -33.42 -54.24
CA ASP A 547 4.75 -33.53 -52.79
C ASP A 547 6.20 -33.21 -52.38
N LEU A 548 7.19 -33.61 -53.20
CA LEU A 548 8.61 -33.29 -52.96
C LEU A 548 8.88 -31.78 -53.10
N VAL A 549 8.27 -31.12 -54.09
CA VAL A 549 8.39 -29.66 -54.27
C VAL A 549 7.76 -28.92 -53.09
N PHE A 550 6.58 -29.36 -52.63
CA PHE A 550 5.95 -28.76 -51.45
C PHE A 550 6.81 -28.92 -50.20
N LEU A 551 7.39 -30.11 -49.98
CA LEU A 551 8.31 -30.38 -48.87
C LEU A 551 9.54 -29.45 -48.92
N LEU A 552 10.14 -29.26 -50.10
CA LEU A 552 11.29 -28.38 -50.30
C LEU A 552 10.96 -26.91 -50.01
N VAL A 553 9.77 -26.43 -50.39
CA VAL A 553 9.33 -25.06 -50.10
C VAL A 553 9.15 -24.85 -48.60
N VAL A 554 8.54 -25.81 -47.89
CA VAL A 554 8.37 -25.74 -46.43
C VAL A 554 9.73 -25.74 -45.72
N MET A 555 10.67 -26.58 -46.16
CA MET A 555 12.04 -26.59 -45.62
C MET A 555 12.75 -25.25 -45.85
N LEU A 556 12.61 -24.64 -47.03
CA LEU A 556 13.22 -23.35 -47.35
C LEU A 556 12.65 -22.22 -46.48
N ILE A 557 11.34 -22.19 -46.27
CA ILE A 557 10.68 -21.22 -45.38
C ILE A 557 11.20 -21.40 -43.94
N SER A 558 11.32 -22.64 -43.47
CA SER A 558 11.86 -22.92 -42.14
C SER A 558 13.30 -22.43 -41.98
N ILE A 559 14.16 -22.60 -42.99
CA ILE A 559 15.54 -22.11 -42.97
C ILE A 559 15.58 -20.57 -42.93
N ILE A 560 14.77 -19.90 -43.75
CA ILE A 560 14.68 -18.43 -43.76
C ILE A 560 14.25 -17.90 -42.39
N LEU A 561 13.24 -18.51 -41.77
CA LEU A 561 12.76 -18.12 -40.45
C LEU A 561 13.84 -18.31 -39.37
N THR A 562 14.59 -19.41 -39.38
CA THR A 562 15.72 -19.66 -38.47
C THR A 562 16.82 -18.61 -38.66
N LEU A 563 17.13 -18.23 -39.90
CA LEU A 563 18.13 -17.19 -40.20
C LEU A 563 17.68 -15.81 -39.72
N VAL A 564 16.41 -15.46 -39.89
CA VAL A 564 15.81 -14.21 -39.37
C VAL A 564 15.86 -14.19 -37.85
N GLN A 565 15.45 -15.28 -37.18
CA GLN A 565 15.52 -15.39 -35.72
C GLN A 565 16.95 -15.28 -35.19
N THR A 566 17.91 -15.93 -35.85
CA THR A 566 19.34 -15.85 -35.49
C THR A 566 19.89 -14.44 -35.67
N SER A 567 19.46 -13.74 -36.72
CA SER A 567 19.88 -12.37 -37.01
C SER A 567 19.30 -11.38 -36.00
N ILE A 568 18.02 -11.55 -35.64
CA ILE A 568 17.36 -10.80 -34.56
C ILE A 568 18.09 -11.05 -33.24
N LYS A 569 18.36 -12.32 -32.87
CA LYS A 569 19.08 -12.66 -31.63
C LYS A 569 20.49 -12.04 -31.59
N LYS A 570 21.23 -12.06 -32.70
CA LYS A 570 22.55 -11.39 -32.80
C LYS A 570 22.44 -9.87 -32.69
N TYR A 571 21.43 -9.27 -33.31
CA TYR A 571 21.16 -7.84 -33.21
C TYR A 571 20.80 -7.45 -31.78
N MET A 572 19.92 -8.21 -31.13
CA MET A 572 19.51 -8.04 -29.74
C MET A 572 20.72 -8.13 -28.80
N ASN A 573 21.50 -9.21 -28.88
CA ASN A 573 22.68 -9.40 -28.04
C ASN A 573 23.75 -8.30 -28.24
N ARG A 574 23.99 -7.87 -29.49
CA ARG A 574 24.94 -6.77 -29.78
C ARG A 574 24.52 -5.43 -29.20
N ASN A 575 23.23 -5.23 -28.94
CA ASN A 575 22.67 -4.00 -28.39
C ASN A 575 22.23 -4.17 -26.92
N GLY A 576 22.65 -5.24 -26.23
CA GLY A 576 22.40 -5.44 -24.79
C GLY A 576 21.02 -6.02 -24.44
N PHE A 577 20.32 -6.61 -25.40
CA PHE A 577 19.03 -7.27 -25.19
C PHE A 577 19.22 -8.80 -25.09
N GLU A 578 18.79 -9.45 -24.01
CA GLU A 578 18.67 -10.92 -23.93
C GLU A 578 17.22 -11.36 -24.17
N ASN A 579 17.01 -12.28 -25.13
CA ASN A 579 15.71 -12.90 -25.39
C ASN A 579 15.55 -14.18 -24.57
N TYR A 580 14.57 -14.22 -23.66
CA TYR A 580 13.90 -15.46 -23.26
C TYR A 580 12.67 -15.65 -24.16
N ILE A 581 12.88 -16.20 -25.36
CA ILE A 581 11.81 -16.97 -26.00
C ILE A 581 11.98 -18.36 -25.40
N THR A 582 11.18 -18.68 -24.37
CA THR A 582 11.07 -20.05 -23.88
C THR A 582 10.58 -20.94 -25.03
N GLU A 583 11.21 -22.10 -25.16
CA GLU A 583 11.00 -23.12 -26.22
C GLU A 583 9.53 -23.51 -26.43
#